data_AF-A0A9N9JDL6-F1
#
_entry.id   AF-A0A9N9JDL6-F1
#
_cell.length_a   1.000
_cell.length_b   1.000
_cell.length_c   1.000
_cell.angle_alpha   90.00
_cell.angle_beta   90.00
_cell.angle_gamma   90.00
#
_symmetry.space_group_name_H-M   'P 1'
#
loop_
_entity.id
_entity.type
_entity.pdbx_description
1 polymer ?
#
loop_
_entity_poly.entity_id
_entity_poly.type
_entity_poly.pdbx_seq_one_letter_code
_entity_poly.pdbx_strand_id
1 'polypeptide(L)'
;LFEKVWILSIDGGGIRGIIPAMVLQELEKRVGRPIAEIFHFVAGNSTGSIIALGLTVSDRDNKTKPKLRADHLVELYEKKRYEIFERSFWSYIPPINFLIELFKDKYGVD
;
A
#
# COMPACT_ATOMS: atom_id res chain seq x y z
N LEU A 1 -23.61 -15.99 -16.84
CA LEU A 1 -23.56 -15.41 -15.49
C LEU A 1 -22.25 -14.65 -15.37
N PHE A 2 -22.25 -13.42 -14.86
CA PHE A 2 -20.99 -12.74 -14.56
C PHE A 2 -20.42 -13.29 -13.25
N GLU A 3 -19.14 -13.64 -13.25
CA GLU A 3 -18.43 -14.02 -12.02
C GLU A 3 -18.21 -12.80 -11.12
N LYS A 4 -18.20 -13.03 -9.82
CA LYS A 4 -18.01 -11.97 -8.83
C LYS A 4 -16.54 -11.57 -8.77
N VAL A 5 -16.22 -10.36 -9.19
CA VAL A 5 -14.87 -9.78 -9.09
C VAL A 5 -14.72 -9.02 -7.77
N TRP A 6 -13.60 -9.23 -7.08
CA TRP A 6 -13.27 -8.60 -5.81
C TRP A 6 -12.01 -7.75 -5.97
N ILE A 7 -12.11 -6.47 -5.62
CA ILE A 7 -11.02 -5.50 -5.71
C ILE A 7 -10.72 -4.96 -4.31
N LEU A 8 -9.43 -4.95 -3.96
CA LEU A 8 -8.92 -4.31 -2.75
C LEU A 8 -8.24 -3.00 -3.12
N SER A 9 -8.64 -1.90 -2.49
CA SER A 9 -7.97 -0.60 -2.60
C SER A 9 -7.40 -0.20 -1.24
N ILE A 10 -6.14 0.23 -1.23
CA ILE A 10 -5.41 0.59 0.00
C ILE A 10 -4.93 2.03 -0.12
N ASP A 11 -5.47 2.89 0.74
CA ASP A 11 -5.08 4.28 0.81
C ASP A 11 -3.63 4.46 1.28
N GLY A 12 -3.01 5.56 0.84
CA GLY A 12 -1.72 5.99 1.36
C GLY A 12 -1.83 6.59 2.76
N GLY A 13 -0.69 6.76 3.44
CA GLY A 13 -0.72 7.34 4.78
C GLY A 13 0.61 7.49 5.50
N GLY A 14 1.73 7.22 4.84
CA GLY A 14 3.04 7.16 5.47
C GLY A 14 3.07 6.05 6.52
N ILE A 15 3.58 6.37 7.72
CA ILE A 15 3.62 5.45 8.86
C ILE A 15 2.23 4.88 9.23
N ARG A 16 1.13 5.61 8.95
CA ARG A 16 -0.23 5.14 9.23
C ARG A 16 -0.67 3.96 8.35
N GLY A 17 0.10 3.60 7.33
CA GLY A 17 -0.11 2.38 6.56
C GLY A 17 -0.07 1.10 7.41
N ILE A 18 0.45 1.15 8.64
CA ILE A 18 0.31 0.06 9.62
C ILE A 18 -1.16 -0.28 9.93
N ILE A 19 -2.07 0.71 9.89
CA ILE A 19 -3.50 0.50 10.21
C ILE A 19 -4.15 -0.45 9.18
N PRO A 20 -4.14 -0.17 7.86
CA PRO A 20 -4.68 -1.12 6.89
C PRO A 20 -3.89 -2.44 6.88
N ALA A 21 -2.58 -2.45 7.15
CA ALA A 21 -1.81 -3.70 7.26
C ALA A 21 -2.32 -4.60 8.41
N MET A 22 -2.64 -4.04 9.57
CA MET A 22 -3.24 -4.79 10.69
C MET A 22 -4.65 -5.31 10.37
N VAL A 23 -5.46 -4.50 9.69
CA VAL A 23 -6.80 -4.94 9.23
C VAL A 23 -6.67 -6.13 8.27
N LEU A 24 -5.74 -6.07 7.33
CA LEU A 24 -5.48 -7.15 6.37
C LEU A 24 -4.89 -8.39 7.05
N GLN A 25 -4.04 -8.22 8.07
CA GLN A 25 -3.54 -9.33 8.88
C GLN A 25 -4.68 -10.07 9.58
N GLU A 26 -5.62 -9.34 10.17
CA GLU A 26 -6.79 -9.94 10.81
C GLU A 26 -7.72 -10.60 9.79
N LEU A 27 -7.89 -10.00 8.61
CA LEU A 27 -8.65 -10.60 7.52
C LEU A 27 -8.05 -11.94 7.07
N GLU A 28 -6.73 -11.98 6.85
CA GLU A 28 -6.03 -13.22 6.49
C GLU A 28 -6.19 -14.30 7.57
N LYS A 29 -6.12 -13.93 8.86
CA LYS A 29 -6.34 -14.87 9.98
C LYS A 29 -7.74 -15.47 9.96
N ARG A 30 -8.78 -14.65 9.71
CA ARG A 30 -10.17 -15.10 9.68
C ARG A 30 -10.51 -15.96 8.47
N VAL A 31 -9.95 -15.61 7.31
CA VAL A 31 -10.22 -16.33 6.05
C VAL A 31 -9.30 -17.54 5.88
N GLY A 32 -8.14 -17.56 6.54
CA GLY A 32 -7.15 -18.63 6.44
C GLY A 32 -6.38 -18.65 5.12
N ARG A 33 -6.51 -17.60 4.29
CA ARG A 33 -5.90 -17.50 2.96
C ARG A 33 -5.14 -16.18 2.81
N PRO A 34 -4.05 -16.13 2.02
CA PRO A 34 -3.35 -14.88 1.71
C PRO A 34 -4.25 -13.90 0.94
N ILE A 35 -4.02 -12.59 1.10
CA ILE A 35 -4.76 -11.56 0.35
C ILE A 35 -4.76 -11.82 -1.17
N ALA A 36 -3.63 -12.23 -1.74
CA ALA A 36 -3.49 -12.50 -3.18
C ALA A 36 -4.39 -13.64 -3.69
N GLU A 37 -4.90 -14.50 -2.81
CA GLU A 37 -5.83 -15.57 -3.17
C GLU A 37 -7.31 -15.18 -2.97
N ILE A 38 -7.57 -14.07 -2.28
CA ILE A 38 -8.92 -13.58 -1.94
C ILE A 38 -9.39 -12.55 -2.97
N PHE A 39 -8.51 -11.64 -3.37
CA PHE A 39 -8.83 -10.53 -4.27
C PHE A 39 -8.25 -10.77 -5.66
N HIS A 40 -9.02 -10.40 -6.68
CA HIS A 40 -8.63 -10.51 -8.09
C HIS A 40 -7.70 -9.37 -8.50
N PHE A 41 -7.83 -8.21 -7.83
CA PHE A 41 -7.01 -7.05 -8.07
C PHE A 41 -6.75 -6.31 -6.76
N VAL A 42 -5.51 -5.87 -6.57
CA VAL A 42 -5.09 -5.09 -5.39
C VAL A 42 -4.44 -3.82 -5.89
N ALA A 43 -5.02 -2.68 -5.52
CA ALA A 43 -4.52 -1.35 -5.80
C ALA A 43 -4.11 -0.65 -4.50
N GLY A 44 -3.15 0.24 -4.60
CA GLY A 44 -2.87 1.18 -3.52
C GLY A 44 -2.10 2.39 -4.01
N ASN A 45 -2.14 3.47 -3.23
CA ASN A 45 -1.43 4.72 -3.49
C ASN A 45 -0.36 4.97 -2.42
N SER A 46 0.82 5.46 -2.80
CA SER A 46 1.93 5.76 -1.90
C SER A 46 2.29 4.53 -1.04
N THR A 47 2.25 4.63 0.29
CA THR A 47 2.51 3.49 1.17
C THR A 47 1.51 2.35 0.99
N GLY A 48 0.31 2.64 0.49
CA GLY A 48 -0.66 1.63 0.06
C GLY A 48 -0.17 0.82 -1.14
N SER A 49 0.60 1.41 -2.07
CA SER A 49 1.22 0.67 -3.18
C SER A 49 2.29 -0.29 -2.70
N ILE A 50 3.06 0.08 -1.67
CA ILE A 50 4.06 -0.79 -1.05
C ILE A 50 3.38 -1.99 -0.38
N ILE A 51 2.26 -1.75 0.33
CA ILE A 51 1.43 -2.81 0.91
C ILE A 51 0.87 -3.72 -0.19
N ALA A 52 0.24 -3.14 -1.22
CA ALA A 52 -0.30 -3.88 -2.35
C ALA A 52 0.75 -4.78 -3.00
N LEU A 53 1.91 -4.22 -3.34
CA LEU A 53 3.03 -4.96 -3.92
C LEU A 53 3.52 -6.07 -3.00
N GLY A 54 3.67 -5.80 -1.71
CA GLY A 54 4.08 -6.78 -0.71
C GLY A 54 3.12 -7.96 -0.65
N LEU A 55 1.81 -7.72 -0.72
CA LEU A 55 0.79 -8.76 -0.67
C LEU A 55 0.71 -9.58 -1.97
N THR A 56 1.12 -9.03 -3.11
CA THR A 56 0.96 -9.69 -4.43
C THR A 56 2.25 -10.17 -5.06
N VAL A 57 3.42 -9.81 -4.52
CA VAL A 57 4.71 -10.24 -5.09
C VAL A 57 4.84 -11.76 -4.98
N SER A 58 5.13 -12.42 -6.10
CA SER A 58 5.27 -13.88 -6.15
C SER A 58 6.53 -14.36 -5.45
N ASP A 59 6.46 -15.51 -4.79
CA ASP A 59 7.63 -16.18 -4.25
C ASP A 59 8.60 -16.60 -5.38
N ARG A 60 9.91 -16.58 -5.09
CA ARG A 60 10.95 -16.89 -6.08
C ARG A 60 10.99 -18.38 -6.41
N ASP A 61 10.83 -19.21 -5.39
CA ASP A 61 10.93 -20.66 -5.49
C ASP A 61 9.56 -21.26 -5.85
N ASN A 62 8.47 -20.59 -5.45
CA ASN A 62 7.10 -20.96 -5.83
C ASN A 62 6.28 -19.78 -6.35
N LYS A 63 6.33 -19.56 -7.67
CA LYS A 63 5.62 -18.47 -8.35
C LYS A 63 4.09 -18.48 -8.19
N THR A 64 3.50 -19.58 -7.72
CA THR A 64 2.04 -19.69 -7.50
C THR A 64 1.58 -19.13 -6.16
N LYS A 65 2.51 -18.79 -5.26
CA LYS A 65 2.23 -18.27 -3.93
C LYS A 65 2.76 -16.85 -3.76
N PRO A 66 2.09 -16.00 -2.96
CA PRO A 66 2.67 -14.73 -2.58
C PRO A 66 3.87 -14.97 -1.66
N LYS A 67 4.90 -14.17 -1.82
CA LYS A 67 6.12 -14.21 -1.01
C LYS A 67 5.87 -13.75 0.42
N LEU A 68 5.00 -12.76 0.58
CA LEU A 68 4.70 -12.14 1.87
C LEU A 68 3.22 -12.25 2.18
N ARG A 69 2.94 -12.20 3.48
CA ARG A 69 1.61 -12.13 4.05
C ARG A 69 1.43 -10.80 4.78
N ALA A 70 0.20 -10.49 5.16
CA ALA A 70 -0.09 -9.19 5.79
C ALA A 70 0.64 -8.98 7.13
N ASP A 71 0.93 -10.04 7.88
CA ASP A 71 1.76 -10.00 9.10
C ASP A 71 3.20 -9.54 8.86
N HIS A 72 3.83 -9.98 7.76
CA HIS A 72 5.17 -9.53 7.37
C HIS A 72 5.19 -8.02 7.09
N LEU A 73 4.08 -7.47 6.59
CA LEU A 73 3.96 -6.03 6.37
C LEU A 73 3.80 -5.28 7.70
N VAL A 74 3.01 -5.80 8.64
CA VAL A 74 2.96 -5.25 10.01
C VAL A 74 4.36 -5.23 10.63
N GLU A 75 5.08 -6.35 10.54
CA GLU A 75 6.46 -6.48 11.04
C GLU A 75 7.42 -5.49 10.36
N LEU A 76 7.27 -5.28 9.05
CA LEU A 76 8.03 -4.28 8.30
C LEU A 76 7.83 -2.87 8.89
N TYR A 77 6.58 -2.46 9.12
CA TYR A 77 6.30 -1.16 9.75
C TYR A 77 6.88 -1.07 11.16
N GLU A 78 6.77 -2.12 11.98
CA GLU A 78 7.28 -2.10 13.35
C GLU A 78 8.80 -1.98 13.40
N LYS A 79 9.51 -2.76 12.56
CA LYS A 79 10.98 -2.85 12.59
C LYS A 79 11.65 -1.71 11.83
N LYS A 80 11.06 -1.24 10.73
CA LYS A 80 11.69 -0.29 9.81
C LYS A 80 11.11 1.12 9.88
N ARG A 81 10.16 1.39 10.80
CA ARG A 81 9.52 2.72 10.88
C ARG A 81 10.50 3.88 11.02
N TYR A 82 11.54 3.74 11.85
CA TYR A 82 12.48 4.83 12.05
C TYR A 82 13.38 5.00 10.83
N GLU A 83 13.81 3.91 10.18
CA GLU A 83 14.62 3.98 8.95
C GLU A 83 13.85 4.55 7.74
N ILE A 84 12.59 4.13 7.57
CA ILE A 84 11.76 4.52 6.41
C ILE A 84 11.15 5.91 6.60
N PHE A 85 10.84 6.31 7.84
CA PHE A 85 10.13 7.55 8.15
C PHE A 85 10.95 8.52 9.03
N GLU A 86 12.28 8.36 9.13
CA GLU A 86 13.16 9.36 9.76
C GLU A 86 13.13 10.63 8.93
N ARG A 87 12.51 11.66 9.51
CA ARG A 87 12.01 12.90 8.89
C ARG A 87 10.74 12.64 8.10
N SER A 88 9.64 13.25 8.56
CA SER A 88 8.34 13.19 7.91
C SER A 88 8.54 13.36 6.40
N PHE A 89 8.16 12.37 5.62
CA PHE A 89 8.12 12.45 4.16
C PHE A 89 7.37 13.71 3.68
N TRP A 90 6.39 14.18 4.47
CA TRP A 90 5.69 15.46 4.32
C TRP A 90 6.59 16.70 4.37
N SER A 91 7.73 16.64 5.04
CA SER A 91 8.71 17.74 5.11
C SER A 91 9.45 17.97 3.79
N TYR A 92 9.41 16.99 2.87
CA TYR A 92 10.05 17.08 1.55
C TYR A 92 9.06 17.25 0.40
N ILE A 93 7.76 17.00 0.63
CA ILE A 93 6.73 17.25 -0.37
C ILE A 93 6.37 18.74 -0.35
N PRO A 94 6.50 19.45 -1.48
CA PRO A 94 6.04 20.83 -1.57
C PRO A 94 4.55 20.92 -1.23
N PRO A 95 4.10 22.00 -0.55
CA PRO A 95 2.69 22.22 -0.28
C PRO A 95 1.84 22.10 -1.56
N ILE A 96 0.59 21.63 -1.45
CA ILE A 96 -0.30 21.52 -2.62
C ILE A 96 -0.42 22.85 -3.37
N ASN A 97 -0.34 23.98 -2.64
CA ASN A 97 -0.33 25.32 -3.22
C ASN A 97 0.88 25.56 -4.13
N PHE A 98 2.05 25.04 -3.79
CA PHE A 98 3.24 25.13 -4.65
C PHE A 98 3.03 24.35 -5.95
N LEU A 99 2.40 23.18 -5.89
CA LEU A 99 2.06 22.44 -7.12
C LEU A 99 1.01 23.17 -7.95
N ILE A 100 -0.02 23.74 -7.32
CA ILE A 100 -1.04 24.55 -8.00
C ILE A 100 -0.36 25.75 -8.68
N GLU A 101 0.50 26.50 -7.98
CA GLU A 101 1.28 27.59 -8.56
C GLU A 101 2.16 27.13 -9.72
N LEU A 102 2.85 25.99 -9.59
CA LEU A 102 3.66 25.42 -10.66
C LEU A 102 2.82 25.09 -11.91
N PHE A 103 1.60 24.59 -11.73
CA PHE A 103 0.66 24.34 -12.82
C PHE A 103 0.10 25.64 -13.41
N LYS A 104 -0.19 26.66 -12.60
CA LYS A 104 -0.59 27.99 -13.08
C LYS A 104 0.51 28.65 -13.91
N ASP A 105 1.74 28.64 -13.41
CA ASP A 105 2.91 29.20 -14.10
C ASP A 105 3.21 28.48 -15.42
N LYS A 106 3.09 27.15 -15.43
CA LYS A 106 3.37 26.33 -16.62
C LYS A 106 2.28 26.41 -17.69
N TYR A 107 1.01 26.57 -17.32
CA TYR A 107 -0.13 26.47 -18.24
C TYR A 107 -0.95 27.76 -18.39
N GLY A 108 -0.60 28.84 -17.67
CA GLY A 108 -1.22 30.15 -17.81
C GLY A 108 -2.71 30.20 -17.48
N VAL A 109 -3.17 29.32 -16.57
CA VAL A 109 -4.57 29.22 -16.16
C VAL A 109 -4.76 30.00 -14.86
N ASP A 110 -5.39 31.17 -14.93
CA ASP A 110 -5.75 32.00 -13.77
C ASP A 110 -6.78 31.32 -12.85
#